data_AF-A0A401Z423-F1
#
_entry.id   AF-A0A401Z423-F1
#
_cell.length_a   1.000
_cell.length_b   1.000
_cell.length_c   1.000
_cell.angle_alpha   90.00
_cell.angle_beta   90.00
_cell.angle_gamma   90.00
#
_symmetry.space_group_name_H-M   'P 1'
#
loop_
_entity.id
_entity.type
_entity.pdbx_description
1 polymer ?
#
loop_
_entity_poly.entity_id
_entity_poly.type
_entity_poly.pdbx_seq_one_letter_code
_entity_poly.pdbx_strand_id
1 'polypeptide(L)'
;MTFNWTTPPWLRHEDCTHMATTLTHVGDGEINPLSEGVRGVDATEALADLIMGPGGRGGMLIHPGLVGVVIRRGIDVMWMAKPPVRIGLGDREGEWRIDVDADDAEVTVFSAPEVRELSARLREAYGTT
;
A
#
# COMPACT_ATOMS: atom_id res chain seq x y z
N MET A 1 1.88 -10.94 15.33
CA MET A 1 2.08 -9.54 15.74
C MET A 1 0.71 -8.96 16.11
N THR A 2 0.65 -8.25 17.24
CA THR A 2 -0.60 -7.79 17.87
C THR A 2 -0.78 -6.30 17.59
N PHE A 3 -1.95 -5.88 17.13
CA PHE A 3 -2.25 -4.46 16.90
C PHE A 3 -2.57 -3.79 18.23
N ASN A 4 -1.81 -2.76 18.61
CA ASN A 4 -1.98 -2.02 19.86
C ASN A 4 -2.70 -0.68 19.65
N TRP A 5 -3.49 -0.55 18.58
CA TRP A 5 -4.16 0.71 18.23
C TRP A 5 -5.37 0.94 19.12
N THR A 6 -5.39 2.09 19.81
CA THR A 6 -6.57 2.54 20.58
C THR A 6 -7.77 2.77 19.67
N THR A 7 -7.54 3.35 18.50
CA THR A 7 -8.53 3.49 17.42
C THR A 7 -7.86 3.08 16.11
N PRO A 8 -8.41 2.09 15.38
CA PRO A 8 -7.86 1.69 14.09
C PRO A 8 -7.78 2.86 13.11
N PRO A 9 -6.72 2.96 12.28
CA PRO A 9 -6.50 4.10 11.38
C PRO A 9 -7.73 4.48 10.53
N TRP A 10 -8.44 3.48 10.01
CA TRP A 10 -9.61 3.71 9.15
C TRP A 10 -10.85 4.28 9.82
N LEU A 11 -10.91 4.19 11.14
CA LEU A 11 -11.99 4.76 11.95
C LEU A 11 -11.64 6.14 12.51
N ARG A 12 -10.43 6.65 12.25
CA ARG A 12 -10.02 7.98 12.70
C ARG A 12 -10.59 9.06 11.79
N HIS A 13 -11.06 10.14 12.41
CA HIS A 13 -11.51 11.37 11.74
C HIS A 13 -10.34 12.36 11.64
N GLU A 14 -9.33 11.98 10.86
CA GLU A 14 -8.12 12.77 10.63
C GLU A 14 -7.82 12.87 9.13
N ASP A 15 -7.06 13.91 8.76
CA ASP A 15 -6.62 14.10 7.38
C ASP A 15 -5.66 12.98 6.95
N CYS A 16 -5.61 12.69 5.65
CA CYS A 16 -4.64 11.76 5.09
C CYS A 16 -3.22 12.32 5.25
N THR A 17 -2.36 11.57 5.93
CA THR A 17 -0.98 11.95 6.23
C THR A 17 0.03 11.24 5.32
N HIS A 18 -0.40 10.19 4.64
CA HIS A 18 0.42 9.37 3.75
C HIS A 18 -0.25 9.22 2.40
N MET A 19 0.54 8.82 1.42
CA MET A 19 0.07 8.45 0.11
C MET A 19 0.46 7.01 -0.17
N ALA A 20 -0.51 6.22 -0.60
CA ALA A 20 -0.30 4.84 -0.99
C ALA A 20 -0.38 4.73 -2.51
N THR A 21 0.60 4.09 -3.13
CA THR A 21 0.59 3.72 -4.55
C THR A 21 0.50 2.20 -4.66
N THR A 22 -0.65 1.69 -5.09
CA THR A 22 -0.83 0.27 -5.42
C THR A 22 -0.25 -0.01 -6.79
N LEU A 23 0.55 -1.06 -6.91
CA LEU A 23 1.18 -1.50 -8.16
C LEU A 23 0.57 -2.84 -8.57
N THR A 24 -0.10 -2.87 -9.73
CA THR A 24 -0.74 -4.09 -10.22
C THR A 24 -0.25 -4.41 -11.63
N HIS A 25 0.21 -5.63 -11.85
CA HIS A 25 0.49 -6.17 -13.17
C HIS A 25 -0.83 -6.48 -13.90
N VAL A 26 -1.04 -5.86 -15.07
CA VAL A 26 -2.32 -5.92 -15.83
C VAL A 26 -2.24 -6.75 -17.11
N GLY A 27 -1.12 -7.41 -17.39
CA GLY A 27 -0.88 -8.18 -18.63
C GLY A 27 0.19 -7.51 -19.49
N ASP A 28 0.75 -8.25 -20.46
CA ASP A 28 1.77 -7.76 -21.41
C ASP A 28 3.02 -7.09 -20.79
N GLY A 29 3.31 -7.39 -19.52
CA GLY A 29 4.40 -6.77 -18.77
C GLY A 29 4.10 -5.36 -18.26
N GLU A 30 2.89 -4.85 -18.46
CA GLU A 30 2.48 -3.53 -18.01
C GLU A 30 2.12 -3.52 -16.53
N ILE A 31 2.54 -2.44 -15.85
CA ILE A 31 2.17 -2.16 -14.47
C ILE A 31 1.28 -0.93 -14.44
N ASN A 32 0.13 -1.07 -13.79
CA ASN A 32 -0.78 0.02 -13.50
C ASN A 32 -0.55 0.53 -12.06
N PRO A 33 0.04 1.73 -11.88
CA PRO A 33 0.13 2.37 -10.59
C PRO A 33 -1.16 3.15 -10.29
N LEU A 34 -1.65 3.02 -9.06
CA LEU A 34 -2.82 3.78 -8.61
C LEU A 34 -2.59 4.36 -7.22
N SER A 35 -2.52 5.69 -7.14
CA SER A 35 -2.21 6.43 -5.93
C SER A 35 -3.45 6.96 -5.23
N GLU A 36 -3.45 7.01 -3.90
CA GLU A 36 -4.46 7.67 -3.07
C GLU A 36 -3.89 8.15 -1.73
N GLY A 37 -4.60 9.06 -1.06
CA GLY A 37 -4.26 9.50 0.30
C GLY A 37 -4.81 8.55 1.34
N VAL A 38 -3.99 8.18 2.33
CA VAL A 38 -4.34 7.28 3.43
C VAL A 38 -3.90 7.86 4.78
N ARG A 39 -4.56 7.40 5.85
CA ARG A 39 -4.36 7.83 7.24
C ARG A 39 -3.45 6.87 7.97
N GLY A 40 -2.63 7.40 8.88
CA GLY A 40 -1.77 6.59 9.73
C GLY A 40 -0.65 7.41 10.33
N VAL A 41 -0.11 6.96 11.47
CA VAL A 41 1.09 7.58 12.05
C VAL A 41 2.38 7.06 11.41
N ASP A 42 2.33 5.86 10.83
CA ASP A 42 3.43 5.19 10.15
C ASP A 42 2.95 4.47 8.88
N ALA A 43 3.90 3.91 8.13
CA ALA A 43 3.60 3.23 6.88
C ALA A 43 2.74 1.96 7.04
N THR A 44 2.81 1.29 8.19
CA THR A 44 2.00 0.09 8.47
C THR A 44 0.55 0.48 8.76
N GLU A 45 0.32 1.52 9.55
CA GLU A 45 -1.02 2.07 9.78
C GLU A 45 -1.63 2.62 8.48
N ALA A 46 -0.83 3.33 7.67
CA ALA A 46 -1.24 3.81 6.35
C ALA A 46 -1.65 2.66 5.42
N LEU A 47 -0.89 1.56 5.40
CA LEU A 47 -1.27 0.36 4.66
C LEU A 47 -2.52 -0.29 5.24
N ALA A 48 -2.68 -0.31 6.57
CA ALA A 48 -3.88 -0.86 7.20
C ALA A 48 -5.14 -0.03 6.89
N ASP A 49 -5.01 1.31 6.81
CA ASP A 49 -6.06 2.20 6.33
C ASP A 49 -6.42 1.90 4.87
N LEU A 50 -5.44 1.68 3.99
CA LEU A 50 -5.71 1.29 2.60
C LEU A 50 -6.48 -0.04 2.50
N ILE A 51 -6.13 -1.01 3.36
CA ILE A 51 -6.72 -2.36 3.35
C ILE A 51 -8.17 -2.34 3.88
N MET A 52 -8.39 -1.69 5.02
CA MET A 52 -9.64 -1.75 5.80
C MET A 52 -10.53 -0.51 5.62
N GLY A 53 -10.01 0.52 4.97
CA GLY A 53 -10.65 1.82 4.83
C GLY A 53 -11.92 1.83 4.00
N PRO A 54 -12.88 2.71 4.33
CA PRO A 54 -14.04 2.96 3.49
C PRO A 54 -13.57 3.53 2.14
N GLY A 55 -13.77 2.77 1.06
CA GLY A 55 -13.17 3.04 -0.25
C GLY A 55 -12.64 1.79 -0.95
N GLY A 56 -12.48 0.68 -0.21
CA GLY A 56 -12.58 -0.67 -0.75
C GLY A 56 -11.42 -1.14 -1.65
N ARG A 57 -10.20 -0.62 -1.44
CA ARG A 57 -9.04 -1.16 -2.15
C ARG A 57 -8.53 -2.48 -1.59
N GLY A 58 -9.03 -2.93 -0.44
CA GLY A 58 -8.81 -4.29 0.06
C GLY A 58 -9.10 -5.38 -0.99
N GLY A 59 -10.04 -5.14 -1.92
CA GLY A 59 -10.31 -6.01 -3.08
C GLY A 59 -9.22 -6.00 -4.16
N MET A 60 -8.60 -4.85 -4.43
CA MET A 60 -7.44 -4.76 -5.34
C MET A 60 -6.18 -5.39 -4.72
N LEU A 61 -6.04 -5.32 -3.40
CA LEU A 61 -4.88 -5.88 -2.69
C LEU A 61 -4.90 -7.41 -2.58
N ILE A 62 -6.03 -8.05 -2.90
CA ILE A 62 -6.12 -9.52 -3.05
C ILE A 62 -6.03 -9.95 -4.51
N HIS A 63 -5.84 -9.02 -5.45
CA HIS A 63 -5.72 -9.34 -6.87
C HIS A 63 -4.46 -10.22 -7.12
N PRO A 64 -4.54 -11.26 -7.97
CA PRO A 64 -3.38 -12.10 -8.29
C PRO A 64 -2.21 -11.32 -8.89
N GLY A 65 -2.52 -10.26 -9.65
CA GLY A 65 -1.55 -9.35 -10.24
C GLY A 65 -0.99 -8.29 -9.30
N LEU A 66 -1.30 -8.29 -7.99
CA LEU A 66 -0.66 -7.36 -7.06
C LEU A 66 0.85 -7.57 -7.08
N VAL A 67 1.59 -6.49 -7.34
CA VAL A 67 3.06 -6.44 -7.27
C VAL A 67 3.50 -5.98 -5.88
N GLY A 68 2.91 -4.90 -5.39
CA GLY A 68 3.19 -4.34 -4.07
C GLY A 68 2.48 -3.01 -3.84
N VAL A 69 2.76 -2.41 -2.69
CA VAL A 69 2.26 -1.09 -2.31
C VAL A 69 3.43 -0.24 -1.83
N VAL A 70 3.55 0.95 -2.39
CA VAL A 70 4.51 1.96 -1.93
C VAL A 70 3.77 2.95 -1.04
N ILE A 71 4.23 3.13 0.19
CA ILE A 71 3.72 4.13 1.11
C ILE A 71 4.74 5.25 1.22
N ARG A 72 4.33 6.47 0.91
CA ARG A 72 5.10 7.70 1.09
C ARG A 72 4.49 8.54 2.19
N ARG A 73 5.33 9.14 3.03
CA ARG A 73 4.88 10.17 3.98
C ARG A 73 4.57 11.49 3.26
N GLY A 74 3.41 12.07 3.60
CA GLY A 74 2.91 13.30 3.01
C GLY A 74 2.16 13.09 1.69
N ILE A 75 1.28 14.02 1.36
CA ILE A 75 0.50 14.05 0.12
C ILE A 75 1.28 14.83 -0.95
N ASP A 76 1.35 14.29 -2.16
CA ASP A 76 2.03 14.92 -3.29
C ASP A 76 1.23 14.68 -4.58
N VAL A 77 0.77 15.76 -5.19
CA VAL A 77 -0.07 15.72 -6.39
C VAL A 77 0.72 15.25 -7.62
N MET A 78 2.01 15.55 -7.69
CA MET A 78 2.86 15.11 -8.80
C MET A 78 3.05 13.60 -8.75
N TRP A 79 3.24 13.06 -7.55
CA TRP A 79 3.30 11.61 -7.33
C TRP A 79 1.97 10.92 -7.62
N MET A 80 0.82 11.55 -7.29
CA MET A 80 -0.48 11.00 -7.65
C MET A 80 -0.63 10.87 -9.17
N ALA A 81 -0.17 11.86 -9.92
CA ALA A 81 -0.26 11.87 -11.38
C ALA A 81 0.73 10.90 -12.03
N LYS A 82 1.96 10.83 -11.51
CA LYS A 82 3.03 9.99 -12.04
C LYS A 82 3.99 9.59 -10.91
N PRO A 83 3.71 8.49 -10.20
CA PRO A 83 4.58 8.05 -9.10
C PRO A 83 5.93 7.63 -9.67
N PRO A 84 7.06 8.04 -9.07
CA PRO A 84 8.41 7.78 -9.56
C PRO A 84 8.87 6.36 -9.20
N VAL A 85 8.07 5.37 -9.58
CA VAL A 85 8.29 3.96 -9.28
C VAL A 85 8.83 3.25 -10.51
N ARG A 86 9.90 2.49 -10.33
CA ARG A 86 10.47 1.58 -11.32
C ARG A 86 10.27 0.15 -10.83
N ILE A 87 9.86 -0.73 -11.74
CA ILE A 87 9.58 -2.12 -11.42
C ILE A 87 10.47 -2.99 -12.28
N GLY A 88 11.13 -3.96 -11.64
CA GLY A 88 11.97 -4.96 -12.28
C GLY A 88 11.69 -6.34 -11.71
N LEU A 89 12.35 -7.35 -12.27
CA LEU A 89 12.32 -8.69 -11.69
C LEU A 89 13.17 -8.72 -10.42
N GLY A 90 12.65 -9.38 -9.39
CA GLY A 90 13.35 -9.64 -8.14
C GLY A 90 14.40 -10.73 -8.27
N ASP A 91 15.05 -11.05 -7.15
CA ASP A 91 16.13 -12.03 -7.11
C ASP A 91 15.61 -13.48 -7.12
N ARG A 92 14.31 -13.69 -6.81
CA ARG A 92 13.64 -14.99 -6.90
C ARG A 92 12.55 -14.99 -7.96
N GLU A 93 12.24 -16.18 -8.47
CA GLU A 93 11.16 -16.38 -9.42
C GLU A 93 9.82 -15.94 -8.83
N GLY A 94 9.11 -15.08 -9.55
CA GLY A 94 7.82 -14.50 -9.11
C GLY A 94 7.93 -13.34 -8.13
N GLU A 95 9.14 -12.94 -7.72
CA GLU A 95 9.37 -11.70 -6.96
C GLU A 95 9.54 -10.50 -7.90
N TRP A 96 9.06 -9.35 -7.45
CA TRP A 96 9.23 -8.07 -8.12
C TRP A 96 10.16 -7.20 -7.30
N ARG A 97 11.10 -6.53 -7.97
CA ARG A 97 11.88 -5.43 -7.40
C ARG A 97 11.13 -4.13 -7.64
N ILE A 98 10.88 -3.37 -6.59
CA ILE A 98 10.22 -2.07 -6.64
C ILE A 98 11.23 -1.03 -6.17
N ASP A 99 11.73 -0.23 -7.10
CA ASP A 99 12.65 0.87 -6.83
C ASP A 99 11.87 2.19 -6.89
N VAL A 100 12.12 3.08 -5.95
CA VAL A 100 11.38 4.34 -5.85
C VAL A 100 12.37 5.50 -5.86
N ASP A 101 12.27 6.35 -6.88
CA ASP A 101 13.11 7.52 -7.08
C ASP A 101 12.47 8.71 -6.37
N ALA A 102 12.57 8.72 -5.05
CA ALA A 102 11.87 9.65 -4.16
C ALA A 102 12.88 10.55 -3.44
N ASP A 103 13.31 11.63 -4.09
CA ASP A 103 14.22 12.66 -3.57
C ASP A 103 13.93 12.98 -2.07
N ASP A 104 14.73 12.40 -1.17
CA ASP A 104 14.65 12.49 0.30
C ASP A 104 13.28 12.18 0.95
N ALA A 105 12.34 11.60 0.21
CA ALA A 105 11.02 11.28 0.74
C ALA A 105 11.07 10.00 1.59
N GLU A 106 10.41 10.04 2.76
CA GLU A 106 10.24 8.86 3.60
C GLU A 106 9.27 7.89 2.92
N VAL A 107 9.82 6.79 2.38
CA VAL A 107 9.08 5.77 1.62
C VAL A 107 9.31 4.39 2.22
N THR A 108 8.22 3.62 2.34
CA THR A 108 8.25 2.20 2.68
C THR A 108 7.58 1.41 1.56
N VAL A 109 8.21 0.32 1.14
CA VAL A 109 7.67 -0.58 0.12
C VAL A 109 7.21 -1.86 0.81
N PHE A 110 5.98 -2.27 0.52
CA PHE A 110 5.44 -3.55 0.92
C PHE A 110 5.25 -4.44 -0.31
N SER A 111 5.87 -5.61 -0.28
CA SER A 111 5.67 -6.65 -1.28
C SER A 111 4.26 -7.23 -1.22
N ALA A 112 3.79 -7.84 -2.31
CA ALA A 112 2.49 -8.51 -2.32
C ALA A 112 2.30 -9.55 -1.18
N PRO A 113 3.29 -10.40 -0.83
CA PRO A 113 3.19 -11.29 0.33
C PRO A 113 2.98 -10.54 1.65
N GLU A 114 3.72 -9.46 1.91
CA GLU A 114 3.58 -8.67 3.15
C GLU A 114 2.20 -8.01 3.25
N VAL A 115 1.69 -7.47 2.14
CA VAL A 115 0.33 -6.91 2.06
C VAL A 115 -0.72 -7.97 2.36
N ARG A 116 -0.58 -9.18 1.80
CA ARG A 116 -1.49 -10.30 2.02
C ARG A 116 -1.44 -10.79 3.46
N GLU A 117 -0.25 -10.90 4.04
CA GLU A 117 -0.08 -11.28 5.45
C GLU A 117 -0.74 -10.25 6.37
N LEU A 118 -0.47 -8.96 6.16
CA LEU A 118 -1.08 -7.90 6.96
C LEU A 118 -2.61 -7.90 6.80
N SER A 119 -3.12 -8.05 5.59
CA SER A 119 -4.56 -8.13 5.30
C SER A 119 -5.23 -9.31 6.03
N ALA A 120 -4.63 -10.50 5.98
CA ALA A 120 -5.13 -11.67 6.69
C ALA A 120 -5.20 -11.42 8.21
N ARG A 121 -4.15 -10.83 8.78
CA ARG A 121 -4.08 -10.52 10.21
C ARG A 121 -5.06 -9.43 10.63
N LEU A 122 -5.26 -8.40 9.81
CA LEU A 122 -6.25 -7.35 10.06
C LEU A 122 -7.67 -7.93 10.06
N ARG A 123 -7.99 -8.81 9.10
CA ARG A 123 -9.28 -9.50 9.02
C ARG A 123 -9.51 -10.44 10.21
N GLU A 124 -8.47 -11.14 10.66
CA GLU A 124 -8.55 -11.98 11.86
C GLU A 124 -8.83 -11.14 13.12
N ALA A 125 -8.17 -9.98 13.26
CA ALA A 125 -8.29 -9.14 14.44
C ALA A 125 -9.58 -8.30 14.47
N TYR A 126 -10.06 -7.83 13.32
CA TYR A 126 -11.14 -6.82 13.25
C TYR A 126 -12.38 -7.29 12.45
N GLY A 127 -12.35 -8.49 11.87
CA GLY A 127 -13.43 -9.04 11.06
C GLY A 127 -13.40 -8.59 9.59
N THR A 128 -14.32 -9.12 8.79
CA THR A 128 -14.60 -8.61 7.45
C THR A 128 -15.52 -7.40 7.59
N THR A 129 -15.01 -6.20 7.35
CA THR A 129 -15.87 -5.04 7.05
C THR A 129 -16.65 -5.26 5.76
#